data_AF-A0A800JF89-F1
#
_entry.id   AF-A0A800JF89-F1
#
_cell.length_a   1.000
_cell.length_b   1.000
_cell.length_c   1.000
_cell.angle_alpha   90.00
_cell.angle_beta   90.00
_cell.angle_gamma   90.00
#
_symmetry.space_group_name_H-M   'P 1'
#
loop_
_entity.id
_entity.type
_entity.pdbx_description
1 polymer ?
#
loop_
_entity_poly.entity_id
_entity_poly.type
_entity_poly.pdbx_seq_one_letter_code
_entity_poly.pdbx_strand_id
1 'polypeptide(L)'
;MKRGILFLFAAMLAVPAAEAAKRLRDFEKPPHNYWQRAPQDQFTKIKADLESGKVKLDRTSEKAFVVSLLAALDISPATQTLVYSTTSLQLSRISPRNPRALYFNEDVYVGWVPRGQIEIASIDPALGGIYYIFNIPRGRAQIRIERSTRCFNCHAEFENGRVPGLLLKSVVPGPGGGSLESFHGDITGHSIPLKDRFGGWHLTGKHGITEHWGNMVGTLSAAGLKKFANPPGRQFRWETYPVATSDVLAHLLHEHQVGFVNRAVKATYDTRAALAAGNAGGIKAMIAKHAALLTRYLLFADEAKFPKGGIGGDALLKKDFANAKGARRTKAGLSLRDFDLRTRIFKHRCSYMIHSAAFTGLPAPLKQQVFAELRAALNPAKPHPASAHLPAAEKRAIAEILTATKVW
;
A
#
# COMPACT_ATOMS: atom_id res chain seq x y z
N MET A 1 -55.84 41.42 -12.96
CA MET A 1 -54.47 41.48 -12.41
C MET A 1 -53.74 40.20 -12.77
N LYS A 2 -52.78 40.30 -13.71
CA LYS A 2 -52.03 39.16 -14.27
C LYS A 2 -50.88 38.78 -13.32
N ARG A 3 -50.79 37.50 -12.92
CA ARG A 3 -49.65 36.93 -12.18
C ARG A 3 -48.63 36.39 -13.19
N GLY A 4 -47.48 37.04 -13.30
CA GLY A 4 -46.34 36.56 -14.08
C GLY A 4 -45.51 35.58 -13.26
N ILE A 5 -45.26 34.39 -13.81
CA ILE A 5 -44.34 33.40 -13.26
C ILE A 5 -42.94 33.70 -13.81
N LEU A 6 -42.01 34.03 -12.91
CA LEU A 6 -40.61 34.28 -13.23
C LEU A 6 -39.87 32.94 -13.25
N PHE A 7 -39.47 32.47 -14.44
CA PHE A 7 -38.58 31.32 -14.57
C PHE A 7 -37.13 31.75 -14.30
N LEU A 8 -36.56 31.33 -13.17
CA LEU A 8 -35.11 31.38 -12.94
C LEU A 8 -34.44 30.27 -13.75
N PHE A 9 -33.71 30.64 -14.81
CA PHE A 9 -32.77 29.75 -15.47
C PHE A 9 -31.53 29.57 -14.58
N ALA A 10 -31.40 28.39 -13.98
CA ALA A 10 -30.15 27.97 -13.36
C ALA A 10 -29.14 27.61 -14.45
N ALA A 11 -28.16 28.49 -14.70
CA ALA A 11 -27.02 28.18 -15.54
C ALA A 11 -26.13 27.13 -14.83
N MET A 12 -26.35 25.85 -15.14
CA MET A 12 -25.39 24.79 -14.81
C MET A 12 -24.11 25.07 -15.61
N LEU A 13 -23.06 25.52 -14.94
CA LEU A 13 -21.70 25.50 -15.46
C LEU A 13 -21.31 24.04 -15.73
N ALA A 14 -21.51 23.61 -16.98
CA ALA A 14 -20.99 22.35 -17.47
C ALA A 14 -19.46 22.42 -17.43
N VAL A 15 -18.84 21.77 -16.45
CA VAL A 15 -17.42 21.44 -16.53
C VAL A 15 -17.27 20.54 -17.76
N PRO A 16 -16.47 20.90 -18.78
CA PRO A 16 -16.39 20.10 -19.98
C PRO A 16 -15.73 18.77 -19.64
N ALA A 17 -16.44 17.66 -19.88
CA ALA A 17 -15.96 16.29 -19.70
C ALA A 17 -14.63 16.00 -20.46
N ALA A 18 -14.27 16.85 -21.42
CA ALA A 18 -13.00 16.84 -22.14
C ALA A 18 -11.76 17.07 -21.24
N GLU A 19 -11.87 17.83 -20.14
CA GLU A 19 -10.75 18.09 -19.22
C GLU A 19 -10.39 16.84 -18.39
N ALA A 20 -11.39 16.01 -18.09
CA ALA A 20 -11.23 14.75 -17.34
C ALA A 20 -10.62 13.63 -18.20
N ALA A 21 -10.88 13.65 -19.52
CA ALA A 21 -10.30 12.71 -20.48
C ALA A 21 -8.83 13.04 -20.84
N LYS A 22 -8.35 14.26 -20.58
CA LYS A 22 -7.04 14.76 -21.06
C LYS A 22 -5.80 14.32 -20.25
N ARG A 23 -5.97 13.58 -19.15
CA ARG A 23 -4.92 13.36 -18.11
C ARG A 23 -4.31 11.95 -18.08
N LEU A 24 -4.21 11.26 -19.21
CA LEU A 24 -3.41 10.02 -19.25
C LEU A 24 -1.92 10.38 -19.12
N ARG A 25 -1.27 9.82 -18.09
CA ARG A 25 0.19 9.92 -17.87
C ARG A 25 0.76 11.33 -17.70
N ASP A 26 0.04 12.23 -17.03
CA ASP A 26 0.57 13.57 -16.70
C ASP A 26 1.82 13.53 -15.82
N PHE A 27 2.05 12.44 -15.07
CA PHE A 27 3.28 12.22 -14.31
C PHE A 27 4.55 12.17 -15.20
N GLU A 28 4.41 11.96 -16.51
CA GLU A 28 5.54 11.95 -17.46
C GLU A 28 5.96 13.36 -17.88
N LYS A 29 5.06 14.35 -17.77
CA LYS A 29 5.27 15.74 -18.21
C LYS A 29 5.90 16.61 -17.10
N PRO A 30 6.41 17.81 -17.43
CA PRO A 30 6.76 18.80 -16.42
C PRO A 30 5.56 19.10 -15.50
N PRO A 31 5.77 19.31 -14.18
CA PRO A 31 7.06 19.37 -13.48
C PRO A 31 7.58 18.01 -12.99
N HIS A 32 6.87 16.91 -13.28
CA HIS A 32 7.17 15.59 -12.73
C HIS A 32 8.32 14.91 -13.46
N ASN A 33 8.31 14.90 -14.80
CA ASN A 33 9.36 14.36 -15.66
C ASN A 33 9.81 12.96 -15.22
N TYR A 34 8.86 12.07 -14.92
CA TYR A 34 9.10 10.78 -14.25
C TYR A 34 10.19 9.91 -14.93
N TRP A 35 10.24 9.92 -16.26
CA TRP A 35 11.23 9.14 -17.03
C TRP A 35 12.60 9.82 -17.16
N GLN A 36 12.66 11.15 -17.00
CA GLN A 36 13.89 11.92 -17.15
C GLN A 36 14.67 12.03 -15.82
N ARG A 37 14.00 11.80 -14.68
CA ARG A 37 14.62 11.83 -13.36
C ARG A 37 15.26 10.46 -13.03
N ALA A 38 16.48 10.50 -12.52
CA ALA A 38 17.17 9.31 -12.02
C ALA A 38 16.49 8.78 -10.74
N PRO A 39 16.03 7.52 -10.70
CA PRO A 39 15.42 6.94 -9.51
C PRO A 39 16.40 6.84 -8.33
N GLN A 40 15.86 7.00 -7.13
CA GLN A 40 16.52 6.98 -5.82
C GLN A 40 15.87 5.96 -4.86
N ASP A 41 14.94 5.14 -5.36
CA ASP A 41 14.31 4.05 -4.62
C ASP A 41 15.34 2.99 -4.17
N GLN A 42 14.96 2.17 -3.19
CA GLN A 42 15.86 1.19 -2.59
C GLN A 42 16.29 0.10 -3.58
N PHE A 43 15.41 -0.31 -4.49
CA PHE A 43 15.75 -1.37 -5.43
C PHE A 43 16.74 -0.90 -6.50
N THR A 44 16.63 0.35 -6.96
CA THR A 44 17.62 0.96 -7.86
C THR A 44 19.03 0.91 -7.29
N LYS A 45 19.19 1.13 -5.98
CA LYS A 45 20.50 1.14 -5.31
C LYS A 45 21.21 -0.21 -5.32
N ILE A 46 20.48 -1.31 -5.35
CA ILE A 46 21.03 -2.68 -5.35
C ILE A 46 20.98 -3.34 -6.73
N LYS A 47 20.29 -2.75 -7.71
CA LYS A 47 20.08 -3.31 -9.06
C LYS A 47 21.39 -3.74 -9.73
N ALA A 48 22.40 -2.87 -9.79
CA ALA A 48 23.67 -3.17 -10.45
C ALA A 48 24.44 -4.31 -9.74
N ASP A 49 24.37 -4.36 -8.41
CA ASP A 49 24.99 -5.42 -7.62
C ASP A 49 24.30 -6.78 -7.83
N LEU A 50 22.99 -6.79 -8.09
CA LEU A 50 22.24 -7.99 -8.48
C LEU A 50 22.60 -8.46 -9.89
N GLU A 51 22.65 -7.54 -10.87
CA GLU A 51 22.95 -7.88 -12.28
C GLU A 51 24.39 -8.36 -12.48
N SER A 52 25.35 -7.76 -11.77
CA SER A 52 26.74 -8.18 -11.78
C SER A 52 27.02 -9.46 -10.96
N GLY A 53 26.08 -9.90 -10.12
CA GLY A 53 26.27 -11.05 -9.23
C GLY A 53 27.21 -10.79 -8.05
N LYS A 54 27.40 -9.51 -7.67
CA LYS A 54 28.07 -9.10 -6.43
C LYS A 54 27.26 -9.54 -5.22
N VAL A 55 25.94 -9.37 -5.27
CA VAL A 55 25.03 -10.02 -4.32
C VAL A 55 24.89 -11.50 -4.70
N LYS A 56 25.29 -12.39 -3.79
CA LYS A 56 25.17 -13.83 -4.00
C LYS A 56 23.76 -14.29 -3.65
N LEU A 57 22.98 -14.63 -4.68
CA LEU A 57 21.66 -15.24 -4.52
C LEU A 57 21.75 -16.75 -4.67
N ASP A 58 20.98 -17.47 -3.85
CA ASP A 58 20.88 -18.91 -3.90
C ASP A 58 20.06 -19.34 -5.12
N ARG A 59 20.66 -20.07 -6.06
CA ARG A 59 20.03 -20.51 -7.30
C ARG A 59 19.64 -21.99 -7.30
N THR A 60 19.67 -22.66 -6.14
CA THR A 60 19.35 -24.09 -6.02
C THR A 60 17.88 -24.41 -6.33
N SER A 61 16.97 -23.46 -6.08
CA SER A 61 15.56 -23.52 -6.46
C SER A 61 14.96 -22.12 -6.56
N GLU A 62 13.78 -21.98 -7.16
CA GLU A 62 13.06 -20.69 -7.19
C GLU A 62 12.77 -20.17 -5.77
N LYS A 63 12.36 -21.07 -4.85
CA LYS A 63 12.11 -20.72 -3.45
C LYS A 63 13.38 -20.21 -2.76
N ALA A 64 14.51 -20.89 -2.93
CA ALA A 64 15.78 -20.46 -2.35
C ALA A 64 16.25 -19.11 -2.93
N PHE A 65 16.03 -18.91 -4.23
CA PHE A 65 16.28 -17.63 -4.90
C PHE A 65 15.47 -16.50 -4.29
N VAL A 66 14.16 -16.70 -4.13
CA VAL A 66 13.27 -15.72 -3.50
C VAL A 66 13.70 -15.44 -2.06
N VAL A 67 13.96 -16.46 -1.25
CA VAL A 67 14.41 -16.28 0.14
C VAL A 67 15.70 -15.46 0.22
N SER A 68 16.70 -15.76 -0.61
CA SER A 68 17.96 -15.00 -0.63
C SER A 68 17.78 -13.57 -1.17
N LEU A 69 16.87 -13.35 -2.13
CA LEU A 69 16.52 -12.02 -2.62
C LEU A 69 15.81 -11.19 -1.54
N LEU A 70 14.85 -11.78 -0.82
CA LEU A 70 14.15 -11.11 0.28
C LEU A 70 15.14 -10.69 1.38
N ALA A 71 16.10 -11.56 1.72
CA ALA A 71 17.16 -11.22 2.67
C ALA A 71 18.03 -10.04 2.18
N ALA A 72 18.41 -10.04 0.89
CA ALA A 72 19.18 -8.93 0.30
C ALA A 72 18.41 -7.59 0.29
N LEU A 73 17.08 -7.65 0.28
CA LEU A 73 16.19 -6.49 0.30
C LEU A 73 15.70 -6.12 1.70
N ASP A 74 16.14 -6.82 2.75
CA ASP A 74 15.68 -6.64 4.13
C ASP A 74 14.15 -6.78 4.23
N ILE A 75 13.61 -7.85 3.64
CA ILE A 75 12.18 -8.19 3.67
C ILE A 75 12.01 -9.50 4.42
N SER A 76 11.18 -9.50 5.46
CA SER A 76 10.83 -10.73 6.16
C SER A 76 9.95 -11.62 5.27
N PRO A 77 10.27 -12.92 5.11
CA PRO A 77 9.40 -13.85 4.42
C PRO A 77 8.04 -14.02 5.11
N ALA A 78 7.90 -13.65 6.38
CA ALA A 78 6.64 -13.71 7.11
C ALA A 78 5.64 -12.62 6.68
N THR A 79 6.04 -11.66 5.85
CA THR A 79 5.13 -10.69 5.20
C THR A 79 4.35 -11.29 4.04
N GLN A 80 4.56 -12.58 3.75
CA GLN A 80 3.91 -13.30 2.68
C GLN A 80 2.39 -13.12 2.71
N THR A 81 1.85 -12.67 1.58
CA THR A 81 0.44 -12.76 1.25
C THR A 81 0.28 -13.51 -0.07
N LEU A 82 -0.69 -14.41 -0.16
CA LEU A 82 -0.95 -15.19 -1.37
C LEU A 82 -2.22 -14.69 -2.06
N VAL A 83 -2.09 -14.27 -3.31
CA VAL A 83 -3.19 -13.81 -4.18
C VAL A 83 -3.41 -14.80 -5.31
N TYR A 84 -4.65 -15.22 -5.50
CA TYR A 84 -5.04 -16.15 -6.56
C TYR A 84 -5.98 -15.52 -7.59
N SER A 85 -6.33 -14.24 -7.44
CA SER A 85 -6.99 -13.45 -8.48
C SER A 85 -5.99 -12.98 -9.55
N THR A 86 -6.42 -12.89 -10.80
CA THR A 86 -5.59 -12.48 -11.93
C THR A 86 -5.47 -10.96 -12.05
N THR A 87 -5.09 -10.30 -10.96
CA THR A 87 -4.93 -8.84 -10.84
C THR A 87 -3.47 -8.40 -11.05
N SER A 88 -2.81 -8.95 -12.08
CA SER A 88 -1.37 -8.82 -12.34
C SER A 88 -1.07 -8.88 -13.84
N LEU A 89 0.11 -8.37 -14.23
CA LEU A 89 0.67 -8.56 -15.57
C LEU A 89 0.89 -10.04 -15.95
N GLN A 90 1.00 -10.92 -14.95
CA GLN A 90 1.18 -12.37 -15.14
C GLN A 90 -0.13 -13.16 -15.03
N LEU A 91 -1.26 -12.55 -15.43
CA LEU A 91 -2.62 -13.11 -15.31
C LEU A 91 -2.76 -14.57 -15.78
N SER A 92 -2.06 -15.00 -16.83
CA SER A 92 -2.14 -16.38 -17.34
C SER A 92 -1.48 -17.43 -16.44
N ARG A 93 -0.72 -17.01 -15.43
CA ARG A 93 0.01 -17.89 -14.50
C ARG A 93 -0.59 -17.92 -13.10
N ILE A 94 -1.54 -17.02 -12.79
CA ILE A 94 -2.12 -16.89 -11.46
C ILE A 94 -3.48 -17.57 -11.44
N SER A 95 -3.71 -18.43 -10.46
CA SER A 95 -4.98 -19.09 -10.24
C SER A 95 -5.08 -19.61 -8.80
N PRO A 96 -6.25 -20.08 -8.36
CA PRO A 96 -6.37 -20.82 -7.10
C PRO A 96 -5.36 -21.98 -6.94
N ARG A 97 -4.91 -22.58 -8.04
CA ARG A 97 -3.91 -23.67 -8.06
C ARG A 97 -2.46 -23.20 -8.10
N ASN A 98 -2.23 -21.94 -8.48
CA ASN A 98 -0.90 -21.33 -8.54
C ASN A 98 -0.97 -19.87 -8.07
N PRO A 99 -1.14 -19.62 -6.75
CA PRO A 99 -1.16 -18.26 -6.23
C PRO A 99 0.15 -17.49 -6.53
N ARG A 100 0.04 -16.17 -6.68
CA ARG A 100 1.19 -15.26 -6.61
C ARG A 100 1.46 -14.94 -5.14
N ALA A 101 2.73 -14.96 -4.73
CA ALA A 101 3.14 -14.46 -3.43
C ALA A 101 3.55 -13.00 -3.51
N LEU A 102 3.17 -12.19 -2.52
CA LEU A 102 3.70 -10.85 -2.30
C LEU A 102 4.40 -10.79 -0.94
N TYR A 103 5.53 -10.10 -0.90
CA TYR A 103 6.31 -9.79 0.29
C TYR A 103 6.62 -8.31 0.29
N PHE A 104 6.85 -7.71 1.46
CA PHE A 104 7.09 -6.28 1.52
C PHE A 104 7.87 -5.86 2.77
N ASN A 105 8.59 -4.75 2.66
CA ASN A 105 8.92 -3.90 3.79
C ASN A 105 8.22 -2.55 3.61
N GLU A 106 8.72 -1.47 4.20
CA GLU A 106 8.10 -0.14 4.10
C GLU A 106 8.16 0.48 2.70
N ASP A 107 9.18 0.13 1.91
CA ASP A 107 9.54 0.84 0.68
C ASP A 107 9.68 -0.09 -0.54
N VAL A 108 9.69 -1.41 -0.36
CA VAL A 108 9.89 -2.39 -1.42
C VAL A 108 8.86 -3.51 -1.30
N TYR A 109 8.19 -3.81 -2.42
CA TYR A 109 7.22 -4.88 -2.58
C TYR A 109 7.73 -5.85 -3.63
N VAL A 110 7.77 -7.13 -3.29
CA VAL A 110 8.25 -8.23 -4.15
C VAL A 110 7.07 -9.14 -4.46
N GLY A 111 6.70 -9.23 -5.72
CA GLY A 111 5.78 -10.22 -6.24
C GLY A 111 6.54 -11.39 -6.87
N TRP A 112 6.07 -12.61 -6.61
CA TRP A 112 6.60 -13.81 -7.24
C TRP A 112 5.48 -14.77 -7.62
N VAL A 113 5.44 -15.15 -8.89
CA VAL A 113 4.59 -16.23 -9.38
C VAL A 113 5.45 -17.47 -9.56
N PRO A 114 5.13 -18.63 -8.93
CA PRO A 114 5.88 -19.85 -9.15
C PRO A 114 5.92 -20.22 -10.64
N ARG A 115 7.11 -20.56 -11.16
CA ARG A 115 7.40 -20.76 -12.59
C ARG A 115 7.08 -19.53 -13.47
N GLY A 116 7.10 -18.34 -12.88
CA GLY A 116 6.88 -17.06 -13.52
C GLY A 116 8.05 -16.11 -13.28
N GLN A 117 7.73 -14.83 -13.12
CA GLN A 117 8.68 -13.73 -12.97
C GLN A 117 8.63 -13.15 -11.56
N ILE A 118 9.71 -12.46 -11.21
CA ILE A 118 9.77 -11.55 -10.08
C ILE A 118 9.27 -10.18 -10.54
N GLU A 119 8.32 -9.63 -9.79
CA GLU A 119 7.81 -8.26 -9.92
C GLU A 119 8.32 -7.46 -8.72
N ILE A 120 8.80 -6.24 -8.94
CA ILE A 120 9.21 -5.34 -7.85
C ILE A 120 8.48 -4.03 -8.02
N ALA A 121 7.88 -3.52 -6.95
CA ALA A 121 7.54 -2.12 -6.81
C ALA A 121 8.38 -1.52 -5.70
N SER A 122 9.22 -0.55 -6.00
CA SER A 122 10.00 0.17 -5.00
C SER A 122 9.62 1.65 -4.99
N ILE A 123 9.44 2.20 -3.80
CA ILE A 123 8.92 3.56 -3.63
C ILE A 123 10.08 4.55 -3.64
N ASP A 124 10.09 5.40 -4.65
CA ASP A 124 10.97 6.55 -4.77
C ASP A 124 10.40 7.75 -3.98
N PRO A 125 11.23 8.44 -3.17
CA PRO A 125 10.78 9.60 -2.40
C PRO A 125 10.13 10.73 -3.23
N ALA A 126 10.58 10.94 -4.46
CA ALA A 126 10.10 12.02 -5.34
C ALA A 126 9.17 11.52 -6.47
N LEU A 127 9.35 10.31 -6.95
CA LEU A 127 8.67 9.77 -8.13
C LEU A 127 7.53 8.81 -7.80
N GLY A 128 7.41 8.35 -6.57
CA GLY A 128 6.45 7.29 -6.22
C GLY A 128 6.95 5.92 -6.69
N GLY A 129 6.03 5.03 -7.10
CA GLY A 129 6.39 3.66 -7.44
C GLY A 129 7.28 3.55 -8.69
N ILE A 130 8.38 2.83 -8.54
CA ILE A 130 9.30 2.41 -9.59
C ILE A 130 9.15 0.90 -9.77
N TYR A 131 8.78 0.47 -10.97
CA TYR A 131 8.40 -0.90 -11.25
C TYR A 131 9.46 -1.64 -12.03
N TYR A 132 9.88 -2.80 -11.51
CA TYR A 132 10.82 -3.69 -12.17
C TYR A 132 10.23 -5.08 -12.37
N ILE A 133 10.70 -5.78 -13.40
CA ILE A 133 10.34 -7.18 -13.66
C ILE A 133 11.55 -7.94 -14.20
N PHE A 134 11.71 -9.19 -13.78
CA PHE A 134 12.76 -10.07 -14.30
C PHE A 134 12.46 -11.55 -14.08
N ASN A 135 13.12 -12.40 -14.86
CA ASN A 135 13.05 -13.85 -14.71
C ASN A 135 14.02 -14.32 -13.61
N ILE A 136 13.63 -15.35 -12.86
CA ILE A 136 14.59 -16.10 -12.05
C ILE A 136 15.58 -16.77 -13.02
N PRO A 137 16.90 -16.50 -12.92
CA PRO A 137 17.89 -17.03 -13.84
C PRO A 137 18.02 -18.55 -13.70
N ARG A 138 18.18 -19.26 -14.83
CA ARG A 138 18.50 -20.69 -14.85
C ARG A 138 20.01 -20.90 -14.96
N GLY A 139 20.55 -21.81 -14.15
CA GLY A 139 21.98 -22.13 -14.16
C GLY A 139 22.85 -20.88 -13.91
N ARG A 140 23.78 -20.61 -14.83
CA ARG A 140 24.73 -19.47 -14.76
C ARG A 140 24.25 -18.21 -15.49
N ALA A 141 22.99 -18.16 -15.93
CA ALA A 141 22.46 -16.99 -16.62
C ALA A 141 22.52 -15.74 -15.74
N GLN A 142 22.85 -14.61 -16.36
CA GLN A 142 22.83 -13.30 -15.69
C GLN A 142 21.40 -12.88 -15.35
N ILE A 143 21.25 -12.15 -14.25
CA ILE A 143 19.99 -11.49 -13.90
C ILE A 143 19.88 -10.26 -14.81
N ARG A 144 18.73 -10.10 -15.47
CA ARG A 144 18.44 -8.94 -16.33
C ARG A 144 17.19 -8.26 -15.80
N ILE A 145 17.34 -7.06 -15.25
CA ILE A 145 16.28 -6.34 -14.56
C ILE A 145 15.75 -5.23 -15.48
N GLU A 146 14.49 -5.35 -15.88
CA GLU A 146 13.78 -4.35 -16.70
C GLU A 146 13.01 -3.38 -15.81
N ARG A 147 13.17 -2.06 -16.01
CA ARG A 147 12.22 -1.06 -15.49
C ARG A 147 11.03 -0.99 -16.43
N SER A 148 9.90 -1.58 -16.02
CA SER A 148 8.80 -1.84 -16.97
C SER A 148 7.86 -0.65 -17.11
N THR A 149 7.52 -0.32 -18.35
CA THR A 149 6.44 0.63 -18.69
C THR A 149 5.06 -0.01 -18.59
N ARG A 150 4.98 -1.35 -18.69
CA ARG A 150 3.71 -2.10 -18.74
C ARG A 150 2.96 -2.08 -17.42
N CYS A 151 3.67 -1.94 -16.29
CA CYS A 151 3.07 -1.87 -14.96
C CYS A 151 2.13 -0.65 -14.80
N PHE A 152 2.35 0.41 -15.58
CA PHE A 152 1.55 1.63 -15.51
C PHE A 152 0.11 1.47 -15.96
N ASN A 153 -0.20 0.43 -16.75
CA ASN A 153 -1.58 0.07 -17.14
C ASN A 153 -2.48 -0.28 -15.94
N CYS A 154 -1.89 -0.45 -14.75
CA CYS A 154 -2.61 -0.71 -13.51
C CYS A 154 -2.16 0.19 -12.36
N HIS A 155 -0.87 0.57 -12.33
CA HIS A 155 -0.28 1.29 -11.21
C HIS A 155 -0.35 2.82 -11.30
N ALA A 156 -0.75 3.41 -12.44
CA ALA A 156 -1.02 4.84 -12.55
C ALA A 156 -2.36 5.12 -13.23
N GLU A 157 -3.35 4.28 -12.95
CA GLU A 157 -4.71 4.45 -13.42
C GLU A 157 -5.54 5.33 -12.47
N PHE A 158 -6.83 5.45 -12.78
CA PHE A 158 -7.77 6.33 -12.08
C PHE A 158 -7.80 6.07 -10.57
N GLU A 159 -7.77 4.80 -10.14
CA GLU A 159 -7.83 4.39 -8.74
C GLU A 159 -6.65 4.94 -7.91
N ASN A 160 -5.51 5.21 -8.56
CA ASN A 160 -4.32 5.80 -7.93
C ASN A 160 -4.24 7.32 -8.15
N GLY A 161 -5.32 7.96 -8.63
CA GLY A 161 -5.32 9.37 -8.96
C GLY A 161 -4.38 9.72 -10.11
N ARG A 162 -4.11 8.75 -11.00
CA ARG A 162 -3.25 8.86 -12.19
C ARG A 162 -1.79 9.24 -11.88
N VAL A 163 -1.29 8.81 -10.71
CA VAL A 163 0.13 8.92 -10.32
C VAL A 163 0.73 7.55 -10.03
N PRO A 164 2.07 7.37 -10.09
CA PRO A 164 2.72 6.07 -9.85
C PRO A 164 2.50 5.55 -8.41
N GLY A 165 1.47 4.74 -8.20
CA GLY A 165 1.05 4.22 -6.89
C GLY A 165 0.94 2.69 -6.83
N LEU A 166 0.70 2.18 -5.64
CA LEU A 166 0.50 0.75 -5.39
C LEU A 166 -0.95 0.36 -5.66
N LEU A 167 -1.15 -0.89 -6.09
CA LEU A 167 -2.47 -1.42 -6.38
C LEU A 167 -2.78 -2.60 -5.46
N LEU A 168 -3.93 -2.54 -4.80
CA LEU A 168 -4.47 -3.61 -3.99
C LEU A 168 -5.96 -3.73 -4.32
N LYS A 169 -6.40 -4.92 -4.75
CA LYS A 169 -7.81 -5.18 -5.11
C LYS A 169 -8.37 -6.33 -4.30
N SER A 170 -9.64 -6.17 -3.89
CA SER A 170 -10.47 -7.21 -3.29
C SER A 170 -11.54 -7.59 -4.33
N VAL A 171 -11.50 -8.82 -4.83
CA VAL A 171 -12.40 -9.31 -5.89
C VAL A 171 -12.93 -10.71 -5.57
N VAL A 172 -14.11 -11.08 -6.06
CA VAL A 172 -14.46 -12.51 -6.15
C VAL A 172 -13.93 -13.04 -7.48
N PRO A 173 -12.90 -13.90 -7.50
CA PRO A 173 -12.45 -14.49 -8.74
C PRO A 173 -13.27 -15.73 -9.10
N GLY A 174 -13.33 -16.03 -10.39
CA GLY A 174 -13.79 -17.31 -10.91
C GLY A 174 -12.80 -18.44 -10.61
N PRO A 175 -13.13 -19.70 -10.97
CA PRO A 175 -12.24 -20.84 -10.73
C PRO A 175 -10.88 -20.72 -11.43
N GLY A 176 -10.82 -19.97 -12.53
CA GLY A 176 -9.58 -19.65 -13.26
C GLY A 176 -8.84 -18.41 -12.74
N GLY A 177 -9.33 -17.73 -11.70
CA GLY A 177 -8.70 -16.53 -11.13
C GLY A 177 -9.21 -15.18 -11.68
N GLY A 178 -9.93 -15.17 -12.81
CA GLY A 178 -10.51 -13.96 -13.40
C GLY A 178 -11.54 -13.28 -12.50
N SER A 179 -11.46 -11.96 -12.33
CA SER A 179 -12.38 -11.20 -11.48
C SER A 179 -13.82 -11.24 -12.01
N LEU A 180 -14.77 -11.65 -11.16
CA LEU A 180 -16.21 -11.65 -11.46
C LEU A 180 -16.92 -10.45 -10.83
N GLU A 181 -16.50 -10.06 -9.63
CA GLU A 181 -17.02 -8.92 -8.89
C GLU A 181 -15.86 -8.24 -8.16
N SER A 182 -15.90 -6.90 -8.04
CA SER A 182 -14.86 -6.11 -7.38
C SER A 182 -15.45 -5.29 -6.24
N PHE A 183 -14.70 -5.16 -5.16
CA PHE A 183 -15.09 -4.39 -3.98
C PHE A 183 -14.11 -3.25 -3.73
N HIS A 184 -14.63 -2.10 -3.25
CA HIS A 184 -13.87 -0.92 -2.79
C HIS A 184 -12.90 -0.32 -3.82
N GLY A 185 -13.30 -0.32 -5.10
CA GLY A 185 -12.45 -0.06 -6.27
C GLY A 185 -11.44 1.08 -6.13
N ASP A 186 -11.87 2.25 -5.65
CA ASP A 186 -11.05 3.47 -5.68
C ASP A 186 -10.46 3.86 -4.31
N ILE A 187 -10.63 3.03 -3.28
CA ILE A 187 -10.20 3.34 -1.92
C ILE A 187 -9.20 2.28 -1.48
N THR A 188 -8.09 2.74 -0.91
CA THR A 188 -7.07 1.89 -0.28
C THR A 188 -6.84 2.33 1.16
N GLY A 189 -6.47 1.41 2.03
CA GLY A 189 -6.00 1.72 3.38
C GLY A 189 -6.80 1.10 4.51
N HIS A 190 -6.31 1.35 5.73
CA HIS A 190 -6.87 0.77 6.95
C HIS A 190 -8.32 1.15 7.24
N SER A 191 -8.94 2.07 6.49
CA SER A 191 -10.31 2.52 6.69
C SER A 191 -11.36 1.64 6.04
N ILE A 192 -10.96 0.79 5.08
CA ILE A 192 -11.88 -0.14 4.42
C ILE A 192 -12.38 -1.15 5.46
N PRO A 193 -13.69 -1.38 5.62
CA PRO A 193 -14.19 -2.38 6.57
C PRO A 193 -13.60 -3.78 6.34
N LEU A 194 -13.43 -4.61 7.38
CA LEU A 194 -12.83 -5.95 7.20
C LEU A 194 -13.70 -6.89 6.36
N LYS A 195 -15.03 -6.74 6.42
CA LYS A 195 -16.02 -7.49 5.60
C LYS A 195 -15.86 -7.32 4.09
N ASP A 196 -15.11 -6.30 3.72
CA ASP A 196 -14.99 -5.74 2.39
C ASP A 196 -13.62 -6.06 1.77
N ARG A 197 -12.74 -6.73 2.52
CA ARG A 197 -11.36 -7.05 2.15
C ARG A 197 -11.15 -8.52 1.77
N PHE A 198 -9.91 -8.80 1.37
CA PHE A 198 -9.31 -10.12 1.16
C PHE A 198 -9.86 -10.91 -0.04
N GLY A 199 -10.74 -10.33 -0.85
CA GLY A 199 -11.27 -10.96 -2.06
C GLY A 199 -10.19 -11.38 -3.04
N GLY A 200 -10.11 -12.69 -3.33
CA GLY A 200 -9.11 -13.23 -4.25
C GLY A 200 -7.76 -13.53 -3.59
N TRP A 201 -7.71 -13.48 -2.26
CA TRP A 201 -6.54 -13.78 -1.45
C TRP A 201 -6.78 -14.98 -0.54
N HIS A 202 -5.71 -15.73 -0.28
CA HIS A 202 -5.73 -16.65 0.85
C HIS A 202 -5.55 -15.85 2.14
N LEU A 203 -6.45 -16.04 3.09
CA LEU A 203 -6.38 -15.47 4.42
C LEU A 203 -6.18 -16.60 5.43
N THR A 204 -5.18 -16.47 6.28
CA THR A 204 -4.84 -17.46 7.31
C THR A 204 -4.52 -16.75 8.62
N GLY A 205 -4.14 -17.52 9.65
CA GLY A 205 -3.83 -16.99 10.97
C GLY A 205 -5.08 -16.90 11.86
N LYS A 206 -4.85 -16.74 13.16
CA LYS A 206 -5.93 -16.61 14.14
C LYS A 206 -6.58 -15.23 14.03
N HIS A 207 -7.86 -15.16 13.67
CA HIS A 207 -8.62 -13.91 13.67
C HIS A 207 -10.10 -14.12 14.02
N GLY A 208 -10.72 -13.12 14.65
CA GLY A 208 -12.16 -13.10 14.93
C GLY A 208 -13.03 -12.54 13.81
N ILE A 209 -12.50 -12.32 12.60
CA ILE A 209 -13.24 -11.76 11.46
C ILE A 209 -14.26 -12.80 10.95
N THR A 210 -15.55 -12.49 11.04
CA THR A 210 -16.65 -13.40 10.67
C THR A 210 -17.15 -13.21 9.24
N GLU A 211 -17.03 -12.00 8.71
CA GLU A 211 -17.41 -11.66 7.33
C GLU A 211 -16.17 -11.13 6.62
N HIS A 212 -15.87 -11.68 5.43
CA HIS A 212 -14.82 -11.22 4.52
C HIS A 212 -14.92 -11.94 3.16
N TRP A 213 -14.15 -11.49 2.16
CA TRP A 213 -14.10 -12.10 0.82
C TRP A 213 -12.90 -13.03 0.57
N GLY A 214 -12.03 -13.24 1.56
CA GLY A 214 -10.93 -14.20 1.46
C GLY A 214 -11.38 -15.65 1.38
N ASN A 215 -10.49 -16.51 0.86
CA ASN A 215 -10.68 -17.97 0.79
C ASN A 215 -11.94 -18.42 0.05
N MET A 216 -12.35 -17.71 -0.99
CA MET A 216 -13.49 -18.09 -1.83
C MET A 216 -13.25 -17.79 -3.32
N VAL A 217 -14.01 -18.51 -4.14
CA VAL A 217 -14.16 -18.31 -5.59
C VAL A 217 -15.65 -18.24 -5.92
N GLY A 218 -16.00 -17.78 -7.11
CA GLY A 218 -17.40 -17.70 -7.55
C GLY A 218 -17.63 -18.22 -8.95
N THR A 219 -18.89 -18.36 -9.32
CA THR A 219 -19.34 -18.55 -10.72
C THR A 219 -20.55 -17.67 -10.97
N LEU A 220 -20.62 -17.04 -12.14
CA LEU A 220 -21.81 -16.32 -12.57
C LEU A 220 -22.87 -17.32 -13.05
N SER A 221 -24.12 -17.08 -12.67
CA SER A 221 -25.30 -17.81 -13.12
C SER A 221 -26.43 -16.82 -13.41
N ALA A 222 -27.52 -17.28 -14.04
CA ALA A 222 -28.71 -16.45 -14.25
C ALA A 222 -29.31 -15.91 -12.92
N ALA A 223 -29.07 -16.60 -11.81
CA ALA A 223 -29.50 -16.19 -10.46
C ALA A 223 -28.50 -15.28 -9.73
N GLY A 224 -27.41 -14.87 -10.39
CA GLY A 224 -26.34 -14.05 -9.82
C GLY A 224 -25.08 -14.83 -9.44
N LEU A 225 -24.21 -14.19 -8.64
CA LEU A 225 -22.93 -14.74 -8.21
C LEU A 225 -23.12 -15.84 -7.16
N LYS A 226 -22.81 -17.08 -7.54
CA LYS A 226 -22.72 -18.21 -6.61
C LYS A 226 -21.30 -18.34 -6.09
N LYS A 227 -21.12 -18.44 -4.77
CA LYS A 227 -19.81 -18.48 -4.08
C LYS A 227 -19.47 -19.90 -3.62
N PHE A 228 -18.18 -20.23 -3.62
CA PHE A 228 -17.64 -21.52 -3.18
C PHE A 228 -16.39 -21.31 -2.33
N ALA A 229 -16.19 -22.18 -1.33
CA ALA A 229 -15.00 -22.14 -0.50
C ALA A 229 -13.74 -22.52 -1.30
N ASN A 230 -12.67 -21.76 -1.09
CA ASN A 230 -11.31 -22.04 -1.53
C ASN A 230 -10.35 -22.06 -0.33
N PRO A 231 -10.39 -23.12 0.50
CA PRO A 231 -9.55 -23.22 1.69
C PRO A 231 -8.04 -23.12 1.34
N PRO A 232 -7.24 -22.35 2.11
CA PRO A 232 -5.79 -22.28 1.93
C PRO A 232 -5.12 -23.67 1.94
N GLY A 233 -4.18 -23.89 1.04
CA GLY A 233 -3.46 -25.16 0.90
C GLY A 233 -4.26 -26.31 0.25
N ARG A 234 -5.53 -26.09 -0.15
CA ARG A 234 -6.33 -27.14 -0.80
C ARG A 234 -5.93 -27.37 -2.26
N GLN A 235 -5.62 -26.31 -2.99
CA GLN A 235 -5.37 -26.35 -4.43
C GLN A 235 -3.90 -26.14 -4.80
N PHE A 236 -3.06 -25.79 -3.83
CA PHE A 236 -1.64 -25.52 -4.00
C PHE A 236 -0.86 -26.09 -2.81
N ARG A 237 0.47 -26.21 -2.96
CA ARG A 237 1.36 -26.72 -1.91
C ARG A 237 2.09 -25.59 -1.18
N TRP A 238 2.02 -25.55 0.15
CA TRP A 238 2.71 -24.56 0.97
C TRP A 238 4.23 -24.64 0.84
N GLU A 239 4.78 -25.83 0.63
CA GLU A 239 6.23 -26.06 0.49
C GLU A 239 6.84 -25.28 -0.68
N THR A 240 6.02 -24.88 -1.67
CA THR A 240 6.39 -23.98 -2.77
C THR A 240 6.90 -22.63 -2.27
N TYR A 241 6.36 -22.12 -1.16
CA TYR A 241 6.59 -20.76 -0.68
C TYR A 241 7.53 -20.72 0.54
N PRO A 242 8.18 -19.58 0.84
CA PRO A 242 9.02 -19.38 2.02
C PRO A 242 8.35 -19.76 3.34
N VAL A 243 7.08 -19.41 3.53
CA VAL A 243 6.31 -19.73 4.74
C VAL A 243 4.97 -20.37 4.40
N ALA A 244 4.45 -21.19 5.33
CA ALA A 244 3.17 -21.90 5.17
C ALA A 244 1.96 -21.06 5.65
N THR A 245 1.99 -19.76 5.40
CA THR A 245 0.95 -18.82 5.85
C THR A 245 0.76 -17.68 4.85
N SER A 246 -0.40 -17.06 4.92
CA SER A 246 -0.78 -15.80 4.29
C SER A 246 -1.52 -15.02 5.38
N ASP A 247 -0.75 -14.65 6.41
CA ASP A 247 -1.28 -14.31 7.73
C ASP A 247 -2.08 -13.00 7.69
N VAL A 248 -3.19 -12.97 8.41
CA VAL A 248 -4.06 -11.80 8.54
C VAL A 248 -3.30 -10.51 8.93
N LEU A 249 -2.24 -10.60 9.75
CA LEU A 249 -1.45 -9.41 10.11
C LEU A 249 -0.68 -8.88 8.89
N ALA A 250 -0.14 -9.75 8.04
CA ALA A 250 0.54 -9.33 6.81
C ALA A 250 -0.45 -8.59 5.89
N HIS A 251 -1.68 -9.08 5.75
CA HIS A 251 -2.72 -8.39 4.97
C HIS A 251 -3.09 -7.02 5.55
N LEU A 252 -3.24 -6.91 6.86
CA LEU A 252 -3.56 -5.63 7.51
C LEU A 252 -2.44 -4.60 7.33
N LEU A 253 -1.19 -5.03 7.48
CA LEU A 253 -0.03 -4.18 7.25
C LEU A 253 0.05 -3.75 5.79
N HIS A 254 -0.11 -4.68 4.85
CA HIS A 254 -0.07 -4.39 3.42
C HIS A 254 -1.13 -3.35 3.02
N GLU A 255 -2.39 -3.55 3.44
CA GLU A 255 -3.48 -2.60 3.20
C GLU A 255 -3.15 -1.21 3.75
N HIS A 256 -2.65 -1.15 5.00
CA HIS A 256 -2.25 0.11 5.61
C HIS A 256 -1.11 0.81 4.83
N GLN A 257 -0.09 0.06 4.43
CA GLN A 257 1.04 0.65 3.69
C GLN A 257 0.61 1.17 2.32
N VAL A 258 -0.17 0.40 1.55
CA VAL A 258 -0.69 0.80 0.24
C VAL A 258 -1.50 2.09 0.37
N GLY A 259 -2.40 2.15 1.36
CA GLY A 259 -3.18 3.36 1.61
C GLY A 259 -2.33 4.57 1.99
N PHE A 260 -1.25 4.39 2.76
CA PHE A 260 -0.34 5.48 3.08
C PHE A 260 0.44 5.96 1.85
N VAL A 261 1.11 5.02 1.15
CA VAL A 261 1.96 5.30 0.00
C VAL A 261 1.18 6.05 -1.07
N ASN A 262 -0.03 5.58 -1.43
CA ASN A 262 -0.84 6.22 -2.45
C ASN A 262 -1.22 7.66 -2.10
N ARG A 263 -1.57 7.92 -0.83
CA ARG A 263 -1.86 9.28 -0.35
C ARG A 263 -0.62 10.17 -0.38
N ALA A 264 0.52 9.67 0.09
CA ALA A 264 1.77 10.42 0.11
C ALA A 264 2.27 10.76 -1.31
N VAL A 265 2.26 9.79 -2.23
CA VAL A 265 2.62 10.02 -3.63
C VAL A 265 1.67 11.05 -4.26
N LYS A 266 0.36 10.89 -4.10
CA LYS A 266 -0.61 11.86 -4.65
C LYS A 266 -0.38 13.26 -4.11
N ALA A 267 -0.14 13.39 -2.80
CA ALA A 267 0.16 14.67 -2.16
C ALA A 267 1.45 15.31 -2.70
N THR A 268 2.49 14.51 -2.92
CA THR A 268 3.76 14.95 -3.53
C THR A 268 3.54 15.49 -4.94
N TYR A 269 2.78 14.78 -5.77
CA TYR A 269 2.49 15.19 -7.14
C TYR A 269 1.65 16.47 -7.17
N ASP A 270 0.53 16.50 -6.46
CA ASP A 270 -0.35 17.67 -6.46
C ASP A 270 0.35 18.93 -5.92
N THR A 271 1.14 18.78 -4.86
CA THR A 271 1.89 19.92 -4.30
C THR A 271 2.97 20.38 -5.26
N ARG A 272 3.70 19.48 -5.92
CA ARG A 272 4.70 19.84 -6.94
C ARG A 272 4.06 20.59 -8.11
N ALA A 273 2.91 20.14 -8.59
CA ALA A 273 2.16 20.79 -9.66
C ALA A 273 1.68 22.19 -9.23
N ALA A 274 1.14 22.34 -8.01
CA ALA A 274 0.71 23.62 -7.47
C ALA A 274 1.88 24.60 -7.33
N LEU A 275 3.04 24.13 -6.82
CA LEU A 275 4.26 24.94 -6.71
C LEU A 275 4.75 25.42 -8.08
N ALA A 276 4.75 24.54 -9.08
CA ALA A 276 5.16 24.90 -10.44
C ALA A 276 4.21 25.91 -11.10
N ALA A 277 2.92 25.86 -10.79
CA ALA A 277 1.92 26.82 -11.29
C ALA A 277 2.04 28.23 -10.65
N GLY A 278 2.74 28.36 -9.52
CA GLY A 278 3.07 29.66 -8.89
C GLY A 278 1.90 30.43 -8.25
N ASN A 279 0.66 29.92 -8.29
CA ASN A 279 -0.48 30.58 -7.65
C ASN A 279 -0.45 30.37 -6.12
N ALA A 280 -0.08 31.41 -5.37
CA ALA A 280 0.06 31.36 -3.91
C ALA A 280 -1.18 30.85 -3.16
N GLY A 281 -2.39 31.28 -3.57
CA GLY A 281 -3.65 30.82 -2.97
C GLY A 281 -3.90 29.34 -3.24
N GLY A 282 -3.66 28.90 -4.48
CA GLY A 282 -3.76 27.50 -4.88
C GLY A 282 -2.75 26.60 -4.15
N ILE A 283 -1.51 27.07 -3.97
CA ILE A 283 -0.45 26.37 -3.23
C ILE A 283 -0.88 26.16 -1.77
N LYS A 284 -1.33 27.22 -1.09
CA LYS A 284 -1.76 27.15 0.32
C LYS A 284 -2.93 26.18 0.50
N ALA A 285 -3.94 26.25 -0.36
CA ALA A 285 -5.09 25.35 -0.31
C ALA A 285 -4.68 23.88 -0.55
N MET A 286 -3.78 23.63 -1.51
CA MET A 286 -3.29 22.29 -1.81
C MET A 286 -2.52 21.68 -0.65
N ILE A 287 -1.62 22.46 -0.04
CA ILE A 287 -0.84 22.03 1.13
C ILE A 287 -1.76 21.73 2.30
N ALA A 288 -2.71 22.63 2.62
CA ALA A 288 -3.63 22.43 3.73
C ALA A 288 -4.49 21.16 3.56
N LYS A 289 -5.04 20.94 2.35
CA LYS A 289 -5.81 19.75 2.02
C LYS A 289 -5.02 18.46 2.28
N HIS A 290 -3.84 18.35 1.69
CA HIS A 290 -3.03 17.13 1.80
C HIS A 290 -2.44 16.94 3.19
N ALA A 291 -2.09 18.02 3.89
CA ALA A 291 -1.62 17.94 5.26
C ALA A 291 -2.71 17.40 6.21
N ALA A 292 -3.95 17.86 6.06
CA ALA A 292 -5.08 17.35 6.84
C ALA A 292 -5.35 15.85 6.55
N LEU A 293 -5.34 15.46 5.27
CA LEU A 293 -5.54 14.05 4.86
C LEU A 293 -4.45 13.12 5.40
N LEU A 294 -3.18 13.51 5.25
CA LEU A 294 -2.05 12.73 5.74
C LEU A 294 -2.04 12.65 7.27
N THR A 295 -2.35 13.75 7.97
CA THR A 295 -2.42 13.76 9.44
C THR A 295 -3.48 12.81 9.97
N ARG A 296 -4.69 12.85 9.40
CA ARG A 296 -5.78 11.91 9.78
C ARG A 296 -5.39 10.46 9.55
N TYR A 297 -4.77 10.17 8.40
CA TYR A 297 -4.34 8.81 8.06
C TYR A 297 -3.20 8.33 8.96
N LEU A 298 -2.19 9.18 9.21
CA LEU A 298 -1.09 8.86 10.13
C LEU A 298 -1.62 8.52 11.52
N LEU A 299 -2.64 9.23 12.00
CA LEU A 299 -3.22 9.02 13.33
C LEU A 299 -4.30 7.93 13.42
N PHE A 300 -4.52 7.14 12.35
CA PHE A 300 -5.54 6.07 12.34
C PHE A 300 -6.94 6.58 12.71
N ALA A 301 -7.29 7.81 12.30
CA ALA A 301 -8.57 8.44 12.66
C ALA A 301 -9.78 7.62 12.17
N ASP A 302 -9.62 6.94 11.04
CA ASP A 302 -10.67 6.21 10.35
C ASP A 302 -10.36 4.70 10.28
N GLU A 303 -9.57 4.15 11.21
CA GLU A 303 -9.25 2.71 11.24
C GLU A 303 -10.53 1.84 11.33
N ALA A 304 -10.60 0.82 10.47
CA ALA A 304 -11.71 -0.12 10.47
C ALA A 304 -11.85 -0.84 11.82
N LYS A 305 -13.10 -1.05 12.25
CA LYS A 305 -13.39 -1.74 13.51
C LYS A 305 -12.79 -3.13 13.53
N PHE A 306 -12.06 -3.43 14.60
CA PHE A 306 -11.51 -4.76 14.84
C PHE A 306 -12.61 -5.77 15.23
N PRO A 307 -12.41 -7.06 14.91
CA PRO A 307 -13.30 -8.11 15.38
C PRO A 307 -13.22 -8.25 16.91
N LYS A 308 -14.33 -8.63 17.55
CA LYS A 308 -14.39 -8.83 19.03
C LYS A 308 -13.33 -9.82 19.55
N GLY A 309 -13.01 -10.85 18.76
CA GLY A 309 -11.99 -11.86 19.10
C GLY A 309 -10.54 -11.42 18.87
N GLY A 310 -10.32 -10.19 18.41
CA GLY A 310 -9.00 -9.70 18.04
C GLY A 310 -8.36 -10.46 16.87
N ILE A 311 -7.07 -10.22 16.69
CA ILE A 311 -6.22 -10.81 15.67
C ILE A 311 -4.96 -11.31 16.36
N GLY A 312 -4.51 -12.52 16.02
CA GLY A 312 -3.32 -13.11 16.64
C GLY A 312 -2.02 -12.58 16.06
N GLY A 313 -1.93 -12.62 14.72
CA GLY A 313 -0.71 -12.33 13.97
C GLY A 313 0.35 -13.42 14.09
N ASP A 314 1.02 -13.71 12.98
CA ASP A 314 2.13 -14.65 12.93
C ASP A 314 3.29 -14.23 13.87
N ALA A 315 3.89 -15.21 14.55
CA ALA A 315 4.93 -14.96 15.56
C ALA A 315 6.24 -14.45 14.94
N LEU A 316 6.63 -15.00 13.78
CA LEU A 316 7.82 -14.58 13.06
C LEU A 316 7.62 -13.17 12.52
N LEU A 317 6.46 -12.86 11.94
CA LEU A 317 6.14 -11.52 11.46
C LEU A 317 6.18 -10.48 12.58
N LYS A 318 5.59 -10.76 13.75
CA LYS A 318 5.64 -9.82 14.89
C LYS A 318 7.07 -9.54 15.34
N LYS A 319 7.90 -10.58 15.43
CA LYS A 319 9.32 -10.48 15.80
C LYS A 319 10.11 -9.68 14.78
N ASP A 320 10.00 -10.03 13.50
CA ASP A 320 10.77 -9.41 12.43
C ASP A 320 10.33 -7.96 12.21
N PHE A 321 9.02 -7.67 12.29
CA PHE A 321 8.49 -6.32 12.20
C PHE A 321 8.99 -5.42 13.34
N ALA A 322 9.08 -5.95 14.56
CA ALA A 322 9.60 -5.23 15.72
C ALA A 322 11.12 -4.95 15.64
N ASN A 323 11.86 -5.75 14.86
CA ASN A 323 13.32 -5.73 14.73
C ASN A 323 13.81 -5.32 13.33
N ALA A 324 12.91 -4.87 12.45
CA ALA A 324 13.27 -4.41 11.11
C ALA A 324 14.37 -3.33 11.18
N LYS A 325 15.25 -3.24 10.19
CA LYS A 325 16.40 -2.31 10.20
C LYS A 325 16.02 -0.84 10.38
N GLY A 326 14.79 -0.47 10.02
CA GLY A 326 14.20 0.86 10.23
C GLY A 326 13.34 1.01 11.48
N ALA A 327 13.27 0.02 12.36
CA ALA A 327 12.49 0.07 13.59
C ALA A 327 13.12 1.03 14.61
N ARG A 328 12.37 2.07 14.97
CA ARG A 328 12.82 3.08 15.94
C ARG A 328 12.08 2.91 17.26
N ARG A 329 12.80 3.12 18.37
CA ARG A 329 12.28 3.02 19.73
C ARG A 329 12.78 4.16 20.61
N THR A 330 12.01 4.52 21.64
CA THR A 330 12.49 5.39 22.72
C THR A 330 13.46 4.64 23.63
N LYS A 331 14.16 5.35 24.53
CA LYS A 331 14.99 4.69 25.57
C LYS A 331 14.16 3.77 26.48
N ALA A 332 12.88 4.06 26.66
CA ALA A 332 11.93 3.23 27.39
C ALA A 332 11.35 2.07 26.55
N GLY A 333 11.79 1.89 25.30
CA GLY A 333 11.40 0.78 24.43
C GLY A 333 10.11 1.01 23.62
N LEU A 334 9.46 2.17 23.75
CA LEU A 334 8.20 2.47 23.05
C LEU A 334 8.42 2.65 21.54
N SER A 335 7.52 2.13 20.71
CA SER A 335 7.60 2.21 19.24
C SER A 335 6.26 2.44 18.57
N LEU A 336 6.27 3.13 17.41
CA LEU A 336 5.13 3.16 16.49
C LEU A 336 4.79 1.78 15.89
N ARG A 337 5.71 0.82 16.04
CA ARG A 337 5.55 -0.56 15.58
C ARG A 337 4.95 -1.48 16.64
N ASP A 338 4.71 -1.00 17.85
CA ASP A 338 4.15 -1.82 18.91
C ASP A 338 2.69 -2.16 18.60
N PHE A 339 2.41 -3.46 18.56
CA PHE A 339 1.10 -3.99 18.22
C PHE A 339 0.14 -4.00 19.42
N ASP A 340 -1.15 -3.79 19.14
CA ASP A 340 -2.24 -4.07 20.09
C ASP A 340 -2.96 -5.38 19.72
N LEU A 341 -3.43 -5.46 18.47
CA LEU A 341 -4.16 -6.56 17.81
C LEU A 341 -5.44 -7.05 18.53
N ARG A 342 -5.77 -6.51 19.69
CA ARG A 342 -7.00 -6.83 20.41
C ARG A 342 -8.15 -5.98 19.87
N THR A 343 -7.93 -4.67 19.74
CA THR A 343 -8.96 -3.72 19.30
C THR A 343 -8.52 -2.82 18.14
N ARG A 344 -7.25 -2.89 17.74
CA ARG A 344 -6.62 -2.05 16.70
C ARG A 344 -5.28 -2.64 16.24
N ILE A 345 -4.72 -2.17 15.13
CA ILE A 345 -3.43 -2.68 14.64
C ILE A 345 -2.32 -2.29 15.65
N PHE A 346 -2.14 -0.99 15.88
CA PHE A 346 -1.04 -0.46 16.68
C PHE A 346 -1.48 0.05 18.05
N LYS A 347 -0.63 -0.19 19.05
CA LYS A 347 -0.80 0.30 20.41
C LYS A 347 -0.73 1.82 20.47
N HIS A 348 0.25 2.40 19.77
CA HIS A 348 0.46 3.84 19.60
C HIS A 348 -0.01 4.23 18.19
N ARG A 349 -1.22 4.79 18.07
CA ARG A 349 -1.85 5.09 16.77
C ARG A 349 -1.25 6.31 16.08
N CYS A 350 0.02 6.20 15.71
CA CYS A 350 0.67 7.00 14.69
C CYS A 350 1.47 6.06 13.78
N SER A 351 1.25 6.14 12.48
CA SER A 351 1.80 5.17 11.53
C SER A 351 3.33 5.21 11.48
N TYR A 352 3.94 4.02 11.60
CA TYR A 352 5.37 3.81 11.38
C TYR A 352 5.83 4.22 9.97
N MET A 353 4.90 4.35 9.01
CA MET A 353 5.19 4.84 7.65
C MET A 353 5.64 6.29 7.61
N ILE A 354 5.55 7.04 8.72
CA ILE A 354 6.20 8.34 8.85
C ILE A 354 7.73 8.26 8.66
N HIS A 355 8.32 7.06 8.76
CA HIS A 355 9.74 6.81 8.50
C HIS A 355 10.05 6.34 7.07
N SER A 356 9.04 6.13 6.22
CA SER A 356 9.21 5.58 4.86
C SER A 356 9.79 6.59 3.86
N ALA A 357 10.26 6.11 2.71
CA ALA A 357 10.66 6.92 1.56
C ALA A 357 9.53 7.87 1.13
N ALA A 358 8.29 7.37 1.09
CA ALA A 358 7.12 8.15 0.68
C ALA A 358 6.86 9.38 1.55
N PHE A 359 7.03 9.26 2.88
CA PHE A 359 6.88 10.40 3.79
C PHE A 359 8.11 11.33 3.76
N THR A 360 9.30 10.74 3.77
CA THR A 360 10.54 11.52 3.85
C THR A 360 10.72 12.41 2.63
N GLY A 361 10.27 11.96 1.45
CA GLY A 361 10.29 12.69 0.18
C GLY A 361 9.14 13.67 -0.08
N LEU A 362 8.22 13.86 0.87
CA LEU A 362 7.19 14.90 0.74
C LEU A 362 7.82 16.28 0.47
N PRO A 363 7.23 17.11 -0.42
CA PRO A 363 7.69 18.49 -0.63
C PRO A 363 7.79 19.26 0.70
N ALA A 364 8.89 19.98 0.89
CA ALA A 364 9.23 20.57 2.20
C ALA A 364 8.10 21.41 2.83
N PRO A 365 7.42 22.33 2.09
CA PRO A 365 6.28 23.06 2.64
C PRO A 365 5.12 22.18 3.11
N LEU A 366 4.80 21.11 2.37
CA LEU A 366 3.78 20.14 2.76
C LEU A 366 4.20 19.38 4.02
N LYS A 367 5.44 18.89 4.06
CA LYS A 367 5.97 18.14 5.21
C LYS A 367 5.97 18.97 6.49
N GLN A 368 6.34 20.25 6.40
CA GLN A 368 6.28 21.20 7.51
C GLN A 368 4.84 21.40 8.00
N GLN A 369 3.87 21.56 7.09
CA GLN A 369 2.45 21.65 7.49
C GLN A 369 1.97 20.36 8.17
N VAL A 370 2.33 19.17 7.66
CA VAL A 370 1.97 17.90 8.31
C VAL A 370 2.54 17.82 9.72
N PHE A 371 3.78 18.25 9.95
CA PHE A 371 4.35 18.31 11.30
C PHE A 371 3.63 19.30 12.21
N ALA A 372 3.25 20.48 11.72
CA ALA A 372 2.48 21.44 12.48
C ALA A 372 1.11 20.87 12.90
N GLU A 373 0.40 20.24 11.95
CA GLU A 373 -0.90 19.59 12.19
C GLU A 373 -0.78 18.41 13.16
N LEU A 374 0.26 17.57 13.04
CA LEU A 374 0.50 16.47 13.98
C LEU A 374 0.78 16.97 15.40
N ARG A 375 1.61 18.01 15.55
CA ARG A 375 1.87 18.63 16.87
C ARG A 375 0.59 19.21 17.47
N ALA A 376 -0.24 19.86 16.65
CA ALA A 376 -1.54 20.38 17.10
C ALA A 376 -2.50 19.24 17.51
N ALA A 377 -2.58 18.18 16.71
CA ALA A 377 -3.45 17.03 16.97
C ALA A 377 -3.03 16.23 18.23
N LEU A 378 -1.73 16.12 18.49
CA LEU A 378 -1.19 15.40 19.63
C LEU A 378 -1.12 16.25 20.91
N ASN A 379 -1.52 17.52 20.87
CA ASN A 379 -1.62 18.33 22.08
C ASN A 379 -2.82 17.86 22.93
N PRO A 380 -2.62 17.30 24.14
CA PRO A 380 -3.74 16.83 24.96
C PRO A 380 -4.60 17.97 25.53
N ALA A 381 -4.09 19.21 25.58
CA ALA A 381 -4.81 20.36 26.10
C ALA A 381 -5.76 21.01 25.07
N LYS A 382 -5.63 20.67 23.78
CA LYS A 382 -6.44 21.25 22.70
C LYS A 382 -7.15 20.15 21.92
N PRO A 383 -8.49 20.13 21.87
CA PRO A 383 -9.23 19.22 21.01
C PRO A 383 -8.82 19.41 19.54
N HIS A 384 -8.70 18.30 18.80
CA HIS A 384 -8.40 18.33 17.38
C HIS A 384 -9.11 17.17 16.66
N PRO A 385 -9.88 17.41 15.59
CA PRO A 385 -10.71 16.39 14.95
C PRO A 385 -9.95 15.15 14.49
N ALA A 386 -8.71 15.32 13.99
CA ALA A 386 -7.88 14.20 13.52
C ALA A 386 -7.38 13.25 14.63
N SER A 387 -7.62 13.58 15.90
CA SER A 387 -7.12 12.85 17.07
C SER A 387 -8.17 12.65 18.15
N ALA A 388 -9.45 12.88 17.84
CA ALA A 388 -10.53 12.84 18.82
C ALA A 388 -10.71 11.44 19.45
N HIS A 389 -10.31 10.39 18.73
CA HIS A 389 -10.31 8.99 19.16
C HIS A 389 -9.09 8.60 20.02
N LEU A 390 -8.11 9.48 20.20
CA LEU A 390 -6.88 9.23 20.95
C LEU A 390 -7.00 9.78 22.39
N PRO A 391 -6.89 8.93 23.42
CA PRO A 391 -6.77 9.37 24.80
C PRO A 391 -5.51 10.23 25.03
N ALA A 392 -5.57 11.14 26.02
CA ALA A 392 -4.46 12.04 26.33
C ALA A 392 -3.13 11.32 26.60
N ALA A 393 -3.16 10.18 27.28
CA ALA A 393 -1.96 9.37 27.55
C ALA A 393 -1.34 8.82 26.25
N GLU A 394 -2.16 8.36 25.30
CA GLU A 394 -1.69 7.87 24.01
C GLU A 394 -1.10 9.01 23.17
N LYS A 395 -1.74 10.19 23.16
CA LYS A 395 -1.20 11.38 22.49
C LYS A 395 0.21 11.74 22.99
N ARG A 396 0.41 11.74 24.31
CA ARG A 396 1.73 12.00 24.93
C ARG A 396 2.76 10.94 24.53
N ALA A 397 2.40 9.67 24.58
CA ALA A 397 3.30 8.58 24.19
C ALA A 397 3.69 8.68 22.71
N ILE A 398 2.75 9.01 21.81
CA ILE A 398 3.06 9.25 20.40
C ILE A 398 4.01 10.43 20.23
N ALA A 399 3.75 11.56 20.89
CA ALA A 399 4.63 12.74 20.82
C ALA A 399 6.04 12.45 21.35
N GLU A 400 6.16 11.66 22.43
CA GLU A 400 7.44 11.17 22.96
C GLU A 400 8.18 10.32 21.92
N ILE A 401 7.51 9.34 21.33
CA ILE A 401 8.10 8.47 20.30
C ILE A 401 8.60 9.32 19.12
N LEU A 402 7.79 10.24 18.60
CA LEU A 402 8.15 11.05 17.43
C LEU A 402 9.33 11.99 17.72
N THR A 403 9.41 12.53 18.94
CA THR A 403 10.54 13.36 19.39
C THR A 403 11.81 12.53 19.57
N ALA A 404 11.74 11.42 20.32
CA ALA A 404 12.89 10.57 20.61
C ALA A 404 13.46 9.89 19.36
N THR A 405 12.61 9.63 18.36
CA THR A 405 13.00 9.01 17.09
C THR A 405 13.35 10.02 16.00
N LYS A 406 13.49 11.31 16.36
CA LYS A 406 13.92 12.42 15.50
C LYS A 406 13.08 12.56 14.23
N VAL A 407 11.76 12.48 14.37
CA VAL A 407 10.84 12.76 13.27
C VAL A 407 10.72 14.26 13.01
N TRP A 408 10.67 15.07 14.09
CA TRP A 408 10.59 16.52 14.04
C TRP A 408 11.33 17.19 15.20
#